data_AF-A0A2S7Q397-F1
#
_entry.id   AF-A0A2S7Q397-F1
#
_cell.length_a   1.000
_cell.length_b   1.000
_cell.length_c   1.000
_cell.angle_alpha   90.00
_cell.angle_beta   90.00
_cell.angle_gamma   90.00
#
_symmetry.space_group_name_H-M   'P 1'
#
loop_
_entity.id
_entity.type
_entity.pdbx_description
1 polymer ?
#
loop_
_entity_poly.entity_id
_entity_poly.type
_entity_poly.pdbx_seq_one_letter_code
_entity_poly.pdbx_strand_id
1 'polypeptide(L)'
;MDNSPRFSYYASTKSLQPEFYQGLLQRGWRRSGTTLYKPDLRESCCPHYTIRLDSHLFKASKSQRQVINRFNKHILGDDYTKEAARLYPKSREESKKRYTEFDLLERVHEPEKEHLKTPPKPAHSFTVTLETADFTEEKYVLYENYQRVVHHEPPSKISRRGFQNFLCSSPIPRTVKMIDGKMRQLGSYHQCYRIDGKLVALGVLDLLPQCVSAVYLMYHEDVHSHEFGKLSALREIALAQEHGYQYWYAGFYIHSCVKMKYKRDYSPQYILDPELYTWILFDDKLLKKMDERKYVTENQEDTLPTLAPQQPQDSPRASTDSDDEVEVPNPSLPVWERSMPGLLTREEILAQVDLDHIKLRLRDIDAEACQLVRWDTGSIDDIYSLKGMIAELVSAVGVELAREMVWLLG
;
A
#
# COMPACT_ATOMS: atom_id res chain seq x y z
N MET A 1 -2.05 16.77 25.41
CA MET A 1 -2.42 15.88 24.30
C MET A 1 -2.79 16.79 23.15
N ASP A 2 -2.18 16.60 21.99
CA ASP A 2 -2.44 17.40 20.80
C ASP A 2 -3.92 17.21 20.38
N ASN A 3 -4.67 18.31 20.32
CA ASN A 3 -6.13 18.33 20.10
C ASN A 3 -6.48 18.41 18.60
N SER A 4 -5.52 18.09 17.74
CA SER A 4 -5.72 18.07 16.29
C SER A 4 -6.68 16.93 15.90
N PRO A 5 -7.66 17.16 15.01
CA PRO A 5 -8.59 16.13 14.58
C PRO A 5 -7.83 14.92 14.02
N ARG A 6 -8.07 13.74 14.60
CA ARG A 6 -7.47 12.48 14.13
C ARG A 6 -8.34 11.90 13.03
N PHE A 7 -7.93 12.08 11.78
CA PHE A 7 -8.59 11.50 10.60
C PHE A 7 -8.26 10.02 10.37
N SER A 8 -7.86 9.29 11.41
CA SER A 8 -7.49 7.87 11.33
C SER A 8 -7.63 7.19 12.68
N TYR A 9 -8.11 5.96 12.67
CA TYR A 9 -8.01 5.04 13.81
C TYR A 9 -6.63 4.38 13.79
N TYR A 10 -5.98 4.30 14.95
CA TYR A 10 -4.64 3.74 15.09
C TYR A 10 -4.64 2.55 16.04
N ALA A 11 -3.80 1.56 15.73
CA ALA A 11 -3.47 0.47 16.62
C ALA A 11 -1.96 0.18 16.55
N SER A 12 -1.41 -0.51 17.53
CA SER A 12 -0.02 -0.96 17.50
C SER A 12 0.04 -2.48 17.62
N THR A 13 0.98 -3.10 16.92
CA THR A 13 1.18 -4.55 16.97
C THR A 13 2.63 -4.93 17.23
N LYS A 14 2.86 -5.98 18.03
CA LYS A 14 4.19 -6.59 18.18
C LYS A 14 4.48 -7.65 17.13
N SER A 15 3.44 -8.33 16.63
CA SER A 15 3.54 -9.41 15.65
C SER A 15 2.27 -9.44 14.82
N LEU A 16 2.42 -9.54 13.51
CA LEU A 16 1.34 -9.41 12.56
C LEU A 16 1.46 -10.52 11.52
N GLN A 17 0.66 -11.58 11.65
CA GLN A 17 0.73 -12.70 10.69
C GLN A 17 0.37 -12.22 9.27
N PRO A 18 1.04 -12.73 8.22
CA PRO A 18 0.76 -12.32 6.84
C PRO A 18 -0.71 -12.48 6.44
N GLU A 19 -1.37 -13.56 6.87
CA GLU A 19 -2.79 -13.83 6.61
C GLU A 19 -3.68 -12.76 7.26
N PHE A 20 -3.41 -12.44 8.52
CA PHE A 20 -4.17 -11.44 9.25
C PHE A 20 -4.00 -10.05 8.63
N TYR A 21 -2.77 -9.68 8.23
CA TYR A 21 -2.55 -8.41 7.54
C TYR A 21 -3.21 -8.36 6.16
N GLN A 22 -3.30 -9.47 5.44
CA GLN A 22 -4.04 -9.55 4.18
C GLN A 22 -5.51 -9.17 4.38
N GLY A 23 -6.15 -9.66 5.46
CA GLY A 23 -7.51 -9.28 5.81
C GLY A 23 -7.63 -7.81 6.21
N LEU A 24 -6.67 -7.28 6.97
CA LEU A 24 -6.62 -5.85 7.31
C LEU A 24 -6.53 -4.97 6.05
N LEU A 25 -5.68 -5.32 5.07
CA LEU A 25 -5.60 -4.59 3.79
C LEU A 25 -6.93 -4.57 3.05
N GLN A 26 -7.66 -5.69 3.08
CA GLN A 26 -9.00 -5.82 2.48
C GLN A 26 -10.08 -5.02 3.24
N ARG A 27 -9.73 -4.46 4.40
CA ARG A 27 -10.58 -3.55 5.18
C ARG A 27 -10.03 -2.11 5.23
N GLY A 28 -9.10 -1.78 4.34
CA GLY A 28 -8.56 -0.44 4.18
C GLY A 28 -7.50 -0.04 5.20
N TRP A 29 -7.03 -0.97 6.04
CA TRP A 29 -5.92 -0.70 6.96
C TRP A 29 -4.57 -0.66 6.24
N ARG A 30 -3.62 0.05 6.83
CA ARG A 30 -2.20 0.06 6.44
C ARG A 30 -1.30 0.04 7.67
N ARG A 31 0.00 -0.11 7.44
CA ARG A 31 1.00 -0.08 8.50
C ARG A 31 2.18 0.84 8.17
N SER A 32 2.87 1.26 9.22
CA SER A 32 4.17 1.94 9.20
C SER A 32 4.98 1.39 10.38
N GLY A 33 6.00 0.59 10.11
CA GLY A 33 6.62 -0.25 11.13
C GLY A 33 5.57 -1.09 11.87
N THR A 34 5.51 -0.94 13.19
CA THR A 34 4.55 -1.59 14.11
C THR A 34 3.23 -0.85 14.30
N THR A 35 3.09 0.34 13.71
CA THR A 35 1.85 1.14 13.80
C THR A 35 0.91 0.74 12.67
N LEU A 36 -0.32 0.37 13.02
CA LEU A 36 -1.44 0.14 12.11
C LEU A 36 -2.34 1.37 12.10
N TYR A 37 -2.89 1.69 10.95
CA TYR A 37 -3.83 2.79 10.82
C TYR A 37 -4.90 2.52 9.77
N LYS A 38 -6.12 2.97 10.06
CA LYS A 38 -7.26 2.97 9.15
C LYS A 38 -7.71 4.43 8.98
N PRO A 39 -7.56 5.03 7.80
CA PRO A 39 -8.05 6.38 7.56
C PRO A 39 -9.57 6.47 7.68
N ASP A 40 -10.05 7.58 8.21
CA ASP A 40 -11.45 7.97 8.11
C ASP A 40 -11.64 8.69 6.79
N LEU A 41 -12.13 7.98 5.77
CA LEU A 41 -12.27 8.53 4.43
C LEU A 41 -13.33 9.62 4.33
N ARG A 42 -14.33 9.64 5.23
CA ARG A 42 -15.42 10.61 5.17
C ARG A 42 -14.97 11.97 5.70
N GLU A 43 -14.31 11.93 6.86
CA GLU A 43 -13.83 13.13 7.55
C GLU A 43 -12.49 13.65 7.01
N SER A 44 -11.63 12.77 6.47
CA SER A 44 -10.36 13.21 5.85
C SER A 44 -10.58 14.29 4.79
N CYS A 45 -9.74 15.33 4.77
CA CYS A 45 -9.81 16.38 3.72
C CYS A 45 -9.68 15.79 2.31
N CYS A 46 -8.91 14.69 2.17
CA CYS A 46 -8.69 13.97 0.93
C CYS A 46 -8.84 12.45 1.19
N PRO A 47 -9.83 11.76 0.61
CA PRO A 47 -10.05 10.34 0.93
C PRO A 47 -8.97 9.40 0.37
N HIS A 48 -8.60 8.41 1.18
CA HIS A 48 -7.51 7.47 0.95
C HIS A 48 -8.05 6.11 0.49
N TYR A 49 -8.40 5.99 -0.79
CA TYR A 49 -8.93 4.73 -1.33
C TYR A 49 -7.85 3.68 -1.47
N THR A 50 -8.12 2.48 -0.99
CA THR A 50 -7.22 1.34 -1.23
C THR A 50 -7.38 0.85 -2.66
N ILE A 51 -6.28 0.68 -3.39
CA ILE A 51 -6.31 0.18 -4.77
C ILE A 51 -5.46 -1.07 -4.96
N ARG A 52 -5.94 -1.97 -5.82
CA ARG A 52 -5.22 -3.16 -6.27
C ARG A 52 -5.57 -3.50 -7.71
N LEU A 53 -4.67 -4.22 -8.37
CA LEU A 53 -4.95 -4.89 -9.64
C LEU A 53 -4.65 -6.37 -9.54
N ASP A 54 -5.33 -7.16 -10.37
CA ASP A 54 -4.97 -8.57 -10.60
C ASP A 54 -3.73 -8.63 -11.49
N SER A 55 -2.66 -9.23 -10.97
CA SER A 55 -1.36 -9.27 -11.62
C SER A 55 -1.44 -10.00 -12.96
N HIS A 56 -2.27 -11.03 -13.09
CA HIS A 56 -2.41 -11.83 -14.31
C HIS A 56 -3.22 -11.15 -15.40
N LEU A 57 -4.07 -10.18 -15.03
CA LEU A 57 -4.87 -9.39 -15.98
C LEU A 57 -4.20 -8.08 -16.41
N PHE A 58 -3.05 -7.74 -15.81
CA PHE A 58 -2.36 -6.49 -16.06
C PHE A 58 -2.01 -6.29 -17.54
N LYS A 59 -2.28 -5.09 -18.05
CA LYS A 59 -1.92 -4.67 -19.41
C LYS A 59 -1.11 -3.39 -19.38
N ALA A 60 0.17 -3.49 -19.78
CA ALA A 60 1.06 -2.35 -19.84
C ALA A 60 0.59 -1.32 -20.89
N SER A 61 0.43 -0.07 -20.46
CA SER A 61 0.10 1.07 -21.30
C SER A 61 1.28 1.50 -22.19
N LYS A 62 1.02 2.32 -23.21
CA LYS A 62 2.08 2.83 -24.10
C LYS A 62 3.21 3.53 -23.33
N SER A 63 2.88 4.34 -22.32
CA SER A 63 3.87 5.07 -21.52
C SER A 63 4.72 4.13 -20.66
N GLN A 64 4.12 3.11 -20.05
CA GLN A 64 4.82 2.07 -19.29
C GLN A 64 5.79 1.27 -20.18
N ARG A 65 5.34 0.86 -21.37
CA ARG A 65 6.20 0.17 -22.36
C ARG A 65 7.38 1.04 -22.79
N GLN A 66 7.15 2.33 -23.03
CA GLN A 66 8.20 3.27 -23.41
C GLN A 66 9.26 3.42 -22.31
N VAL A 67 8.85 3.51 -21.05
CA VAL A 67 9.77 3.63 -19.91
C VAL A 67 10.69 2.41 -19.82
N ILE A 68 10.13 1.20 -19.83
CA ILE A 68 10.93 -0.03 -19.84
C ILE A 68 11.87 -0.07 -21.03
N ASN A 69 11.40 0.21 -22.25
CA ASN A 69 12.25 0.13 -23.44
C ASN A 69 13.42 1.14 -23.37
N ARG A 70 13.20 2.35 -22.83
CA ARG A 70 14.28 3.34 -22.65
C ARG A 70 15.27 2.89 -21.58
N PHE A 71 14.79 2.33 -20.47
CA PHE A 71 15.65 1.80 -19.42
C PHE A 71 16.48 0.61 -19.92
N ASN A 72 15.86 -0.36 -20.61
CA ASN A 72 16.56 -1.49 -21.21
C ASN A 72 17.63 -1.01 -22.19
N LYS A 73 17.32 -0.03 -23.05
CA LYS A 73 18.31 0.56 -23.97
C LYS A 73 19.49 1.18 -23.21
N HIS A 74 19.23 1.89 -22.13
CA HIS A 74 20.28 2.49 -21.30
C HIS A 74 21.21 1.44 -20.70
N ILE A 75 20.65 0.40 -20.06
CA ILE A 75 21.46 -0.66 -19.43
C ILE A 75 22.25 -1.47 -20.46
N LEU A 76 21.60 -1.88 -21.55
CA LEU A 76 22.24 -2.72 -22.57
C LEU A 76 23.28 -1.92 -23.36
N GLY A 77 22.94 -0.71 -23.82
CA GLY A 77 23.76 0.06 -24.73
C GLY A 77 23.69 -0.41 -26.18
N ASP A 78 24.05 0.48 -27.10
CA ASP A 78 23.96 0.24 -28.54
C ASP A 78 24.97 -0.83 -29.01
N ASP A 79 26.16 -0.88 -28.41
CA ASP A 79 27.21 -1.84 -28.78
C ASP A 79 26.85 -3.28 -28.39
N TYR A 80 26.37 -3.49 -27.16
CA TYR A 80 25.83 -4.79 -26.75
C TYR A 80 24.68 -5.21 -27.66
N THR A 81 23.73 -4.30 -27.92
CA THR A 81 22.54 -4.62 -28.72
C THR A 81 22.91 -5.09 -30.13
N LYS A 82 23.85 -4.40 -30.79
CA LYS A 82 24.32 -4.79 -32.14
C LYS A 82 25.06 -6.12 -32.13
N GLU A 83 26.01 -6.28 -31.20
CA GLU A 83 26.89 -7.43 -31.19
C GLU A 83 26.19 -8.70 -30.65
N ALA A 84 25.29 -8.56 -29.67
CA ALA A 84 24.45 -9.66 -29.21
C ALA A 84 23.47 -10.13 -30.31
N ALA A 85 22.95 -9.22 -31.15
CA ALA A 85 22.13 -9.61 -32.30
C ALA A 85 22.92 -10.41 -33.35
N ARG A 86 24.22 -10.17 -33.45
CA ARG A 86 25.14 -10.91 -34.34
C ARG A 86 25.51 -12.29 -33.78
N LEU A 87 25.88 -12.36 -32.49
CA LEU A 87 26.34 -13.59 -31.83
C LEU A 87 25.20 -14.51 -31.43
N TYR A 88 24.05 -13.95 -31.08
CA TYR A 88 22.87 -14.67 -30.57
C TYR A 88 21.61 -14.21 -31.32
N PRO A 89 21.53 -14.47 -32.63
CA PRO A 89 20.40 -14.03 -33.43
C PRO A 89 19.10 -14.66 -32.92
N LYS A 90 18.05 -13.84 -32.82
CA LYS A 90 16.71 -14.30 -32.51
C LYS A 90 16.11 -15.01 -33.72
N SER A 91 15.33 -16.05 -33.47
CA SER A 91 14.54 -16.69 -34.52
C SER A 91 13.54 -15.70 -35.12
N ARG A 92 13.02 -16.02 -36.31
CA ARG A 92 11.97 -15.22 -36.95
C ARG A 92 10.71 -15.16 -36.07
N GLU A 93 10.40 -16.25 -35.38
CA GLU A 93 9.26 -16.35 -34.48
C GLU A 93 9.45 -15.49 -33.23
N GLU A 94 10.61 -15.54 -32.59
CA GLU A 94 10.96 -14.70 -31.44
C GLU A 94 10.93 -13.21 -31.81
N SER A 95 11.45 -12.85 -32.98
CA SER A 95 11.44 -11.49 -33.48
C SER A 95 10.02 -10.99 -33.76
N LYS A 96 9.16 -11.85 -34.34
CA LYS A 96 7.75 -11.54 -34.57
C LYS A 96 7.01 -11.36 -33.25
N LYS A 97 7.14 -12.31 -32.30
CA LYS A 97 6.54 -12.23 -30.97
C LYS A 97 6.91 -10.92 -30.27
N ARG A 98 8.20 -10.56 -30.25
CA ARG A 98 8.67 -9.32 -29.62
C ARG A 98 8.09 -8.04 -30.25
N TYR A 99 7.77 -8.08 -31.55
CA TYR A 99 7.18 -6.93 -32.24
C TYR A 99 5.66 -6.84 -32.00
N THR A 100 4.96 -7.97 -31.96
CA THR A 100 3.50 -8.02 -31.86
C THR A 100 3.00 -8.00 -30.41
N GLU A 101 3.78 -8.52 -29.48
CA GLU A 101 3.37 -8.75 -28.09
C GLU A 101 4.27 -7.98 -27.11
N PHE A 102 3.67 -7.55 -26.01
CA PHE A 102 4.39 -7.04 -24.85
C PHE A 102 4.23 -8.03 -23.70
N ASP A 103 5.20 -8.93 -23.59
CA ASP A 103 5.34 -9.83 -22.46
C ASP A 103 6.02 -9.08 -21.31
N LEU A 104 5.31 -8.87 -20.19
CA LEU A 104 5.85 -8.10 -19.07
C LEU A 104 7.12 -8.76 -18.49
N LEU A 105 7.06 -10.08 -18.27
CA LEU A 105 8.13 -10.84 -17.62
C LEU A 105 9.41 -10.78 -18.45
N GLU A 106 9.31 -11.06 -19.76
CA GLU A 106 10.46 -10.95 -20.66
C GLU A 106 11.09 -9.55 -20.62
N ARG A 107 10.25 -8.49 -20.54
CA ARG A 107 10.71 -7.10 -20.68
C ARG A 107 11.33 -6.53 -19.42
N VAL A 108 10.86 -6.93 -18.24
CA VAL A 108 11.46 -6.47 -16.97
C VAL A 108 12.78 -7.19 -16.68
N HIS A 109 12.94 -8.43 -17.15
CA HIS A 109 14.16 -9.22 -16.98
C HIS A 109 15.21 -8.97 -18.07
N GLU A 110 14.82 -8.44 -19.24
CA GLU A 110 15.71 -8.16 -20.37
C GLU A 110 17.02 -7.41 -20.00
N PRO A 111 17.05 -6.41 -19.10
CA PRO A 111 18.30 -5.74 -18.71
C PRO A 111 19.05 -6.42 -17.55
N GLU A 112 18.46 -7.40 -16.87
CA GLU A 112 19.05 -8.00 -15.67
C GLU A 112 20.25 -8.88 -16.04
N LYS A 113 21.38 -8.68 -15.36
CA LYS A 113 22.67 -9.34 -15.61
C LYS A 113 22.56 -10.87 -15.78
N GLU A 114 21.72 -11.51 -14.98
CA GLU A 114 21.55 -12.98 -14.98
C GLU A 114 20.89 -13.50 -16.26
N HIS A 115 20.20 -12.64 -17.01
CA HIS A 115 19.51 -12.97 -18.26
C HIS A 115 20.33 -12.59 -19.51
N LEU A 116 21.47 -11.90 -19.34
CA LEU A 116 22.32 -11.44 -20.44
C LEU A 116 23.32 -12.50 -20.87
N LYS A 117 23.58 -12.56 -22.17
CA LYS A 117 24.64 -13.40 -22.74
C LYS A 117 25.91 -12.57 -22.87
N THR A 118 27.00 -13.04 -22.28
CA THR A 118 28.31 -12.38 -22.36
C THR A 118 29.36 -13.35 -22.89
N PRO A 119 30.18 -12.98 -23.90
CA PRO A 119 30.30 -11.65 -24.56
C PRO A 119 29.15 -11.31 -25.53
N PRO A 120 28.89 -10.03 -25.87
CA PRO A 120 29.58 -8.81 -25.43
C PRO A 120 29.16 -8.39 -24.00
N LYS A 121 29.82 -7.38 -23.42
CA LYS A 121 29.40 -6.80 -22.13
C LYS A 121 28.35 -5.70 -22.35
N PRO A 122 27.31 -5.61 -21.51
CA PRO A 122 26.36 -4.48 -21.56
C PRO A 122 27.05 -3.17 -21.14
N ALA A 123 26.42 -2.04 -21.46
CA ALA A 123 26.87 -0.72 -21.01
C ALA A 123 26.89 -0.59 -19.48
N HIS A 124 25.88 -1.18 -18.82
CA HIS A 124 25.77 -1.23 -17.37
C HIS A 124 25.38 -2.63 -16.89
N SER A 125 25.83 -3.00 -15.68
CA SER A 125 25.42 -4.21 -14.98
C SER A 125 24.22 -3.91 -14.08
N PHE A 126 23.01 -4.33 -14.49
CA PHE A 126 21.81 -4.17 -13.67
C PHE A 126 21.44 -5.45 -12.92
N THR A 127 21.16 -5.35 -11.63
CA THR A 127 20.66 -6.47 -10.82
C THR A 127 19.48 -6.05 -9.96
N VAL A 128 18.55 -6.97 -9.77
CA VAL A 128 17.40 -6.82 -8.88
C VAL A 128 17.41 -7.97 -7.89
N THR A 129 17.44 -7.66 -6.60
CA THR A 129 17.46 -8.68 -5.53
C THR A 129 16.31 -8.45 -4.57
N LEU A 130 15.69 -9.53 -4.10
CA LEU A 130 14.75 -9.49 -3.00
C LEU A 130 15.49 -9.82 -1.71
N GLU A 131 15.73 -8.80 -0.91
CA GLU A 131 16.51 -8.88 0.33
C GLU A 131 15.62 -8.76 1.56
N THR A 132 16.18 -9.11 2.71
CA THR A 132 15.54 -8.87 3.99
C THR A 132 15.29 -7.38 4.19
N ALA A 133 14.16 -7.04 4.82
CA ALA A 133 13.84 -5.68 5.21
C ALA A 133 14.68 -5.18 6.40
N ASP A 134 15.93 -5.64 6.54
CA ASP A 134 16.81 -5.23 7.63
C ASP A 134 17.54 -3.92 7.28
N PHE A 135 17.93 -3.19 8.32
CA PHE A 135 18.76 -2.00 8.19
C PHE A 135 20.13 -2.38 7.60
N THR A 136 20.58 -1.64 6.61
CA THR A 136 21.99 -1.62 6.18
C THR A 136 22.39 -0.17 5.92
N GLU A 137 23.69 0.11 6.02
CA GLU A 137 24.20 1.45 5.74
C GLU A 137 23.98 1.82 4.25
N GLU A 138 24.12 0.87 3.32
CA GLU A 138 23.83 1.07 1.89
C GLU A 138 22.37 1.53 1.67
N LYS A 139 21.40 0.87 2.32
CA LYS A 139 19.98 1.24 2.22
C LYS A 139 19.69 2.59 2.88
N TYR A 140 20.37 2.90 3.99
CA TYR A 140 20.24 4.20 4.65
C TYR A 140 20.76 5.35 3.80
N VAL A 141 21.90 5.20 3.12
CA VAL A 141 22.46 6.23 2.23
C VAL A 141 21.48 6.56 1.10
N LEU A 142 20.82 5.54 0.53
CA LEU A 142 19.75 5.75 -0.45
C LEU A 142 18.56 6.51 0.15
N TYR A 143 18.11 6.10 1.34
CA TYR A 143 17.01 6.76 2.06
C TYR A 143 17.32 8.23 2.34
N GLU A 144 18.52 8.54 2.84
CA GLU A 144 18.95 9.91 3.11
C GLU A 144 18.93 10.76 1.84
N ASN A 145 19.50 10.24 0.75
CA ASN A 145 19.48 10.92 -0.55
C ASN A 145 18.05 11.24 -0.97
N TYR A 146 17.15 10.25 -0.89
CA TYR A 146 15.76 10.42 -1.28
C TYR A 146 15.01 11.45 -0.41
N GLN A 147 15.16 11.41 0.92
CA GLN A 147 14.52 12.39 1.81
C GLN A 147 15.00 13.81 1.53
N ARG A 148 16.31 14.00 1.34
CA ARG A 148 16.90 15.31 1.05
C ARG A 148 16.51 15.86 -0.31
N VAL A 149 16.53 15.02 -1.36
CA VAL A 149 16.35 15.47 -2.74
C VAL A 149 14.88 15.52 -3.15
N VAL A 150 14.08 14.53 -2.76
CA VAL A 150 12.68 14.40 -3.21
C VAL A 150 11.69 15.00 -2.22
N HIS A 151 11.94 14.84 -0.91
CA HIS A 151 11.08 15.42 0.15
C HIS A 151 11.59 16.75 0.70
N HIS A 152 12.81 17.16 0.34
CA HIS A 152 13.44 18.38 0.85
C HIS A 152 13.51 18.44 2.39
N GLU A 153 13.63 17.27 3.04
CA GLU A 153 13.74 17.22 4.49
C GLU A 153 15.10 17.77 4.96
N PRO A 154 15.14 18.55 6.06
CA PRO A 154 16.40 19.02 6.61
C PRO A 154 17.18 17.85 7.22
N PRO A 155 18.54 17.88 7.20
CA PRO A 155 19.37 16.79 7.73
C PRO A 155 19.06 16.39 9.17
N SER A 156 18.57 17.32 10.00
CA SER A 156 18.17 17.05 11.38
C SER A 156 16.96 16.11 11.53
N LYS A 157 16.17 15.92 10.48
CA LYS A 157 14.99 15.03 10.47
C LYS A 157 15.30 13.66 9.86
N ILE A 158 16.40 13.55 9.11
CA ILE A 158 16.82 12.31 8.47
C ILE A 158 17.77 11.57 9.40
N SER A 159 17.34 10.42 9.92
CA SER A 159 18.15 9.66 10.87
C SER A 159 18.09 8.16 10.61
N ARG A 160 19.15 7.44 10.98
CA ARG A 160 19.23 5.97 10.91
C ARG A 160 18.09 5.31 11.69
N ARG A 161 17.79 5.81 12.89
CA ARG A 161 16.68 5.33 13.72
C ARG A 161 15.32 5.58 13.07
N GLY A 162 15.13 6.74 12.44
CA GLY A 162 13.93 7.06 11.67
C GLY A 162 13.72 6.07 10.52
N PHE A 163 14.77 5.85 9.72
CA PHE A 163 14.75 4.86 8.64
C PHE A 163 14.43 3.44 9.16
N GLN A 164 15.12 3.00 10.22
CA GLN A 164 14.91 1.69 10.81
C GLN A 164 13.47 1.50 11.29
N ASN A 165 12.95 2.45 12.08
CA ASN A 165 11.59 2.38 12.61
C ASN A 165 10.53 2.43 11.51
N PHE A 166 10.77 3.21 10.46
CA PHE A 166 9.80 3.41 9.39
C PHE A 166 9.75 2.23 8.43
N LEU A 167 10.90 1.76 7.95
CA LEU A 167 10.99 0.85 6.80
C LEU A 167 11.66 -0.48 7.09
N CYS A 168 12.36 -0.64 8.21
CA CYS A 168 13.06 -1.89 8.51
C CYS A 168 12.39 -2.72 9.62
N SER A 169 11.81 -2.07 10.63
CA SER A 169 11.17 -2.72 11.77
C SER A 169 9.78 -3.24 11.41
N SER A 170 9.72 -4.37 10.71
CA SER A 170 8.45 -5.02 10.36
C SER A 170 7.93 -5.94 11.46
N PRO A 171 6.63 -5.87 11.83
CA PRO A 171 5.97 -6.84 12.69
C PRO A 171 5.58 -8.13 11.94
N ILE A 172 5.78 -8.18 10.61
CA ILE A 172 5.34 -9.32 9.79
C ILE A 172 6.46 -10.35 9.71
N PRO A 173 6.28 -11.56 10.28
CA PRO A 173 7.30 -12.59 10.24
C PRO A 173 7.52 -13.08 8.82
N ARG A 174 8.78 -13.36 8.49
CA ARG A 174 9.15 -13.96 7.21
C ARG A 174 8.95 -15.47 7.26
N THR A 175 8.19 -16.00 6.31
CA THR A 175 7.90 -17.44 6.22
C THR A 175 7.87 -17.87 4.75
N VAL A 176 7.85 -19.16 4.48
CA VAL A 176 7.54 -19.71 3.16
C VAL A 176 6.38 -20.68 3.33
N LYS A 177 5.32 -20.50 2.54
CA LYS A 177 4.12 -21.35 2.62
C LYS A 177 3.73 -21.87 1.23
N MET A 178 3.17 -23.07 1.21
CA MET A 178 2.52 -23.63 0.02
C MET A 178 1.11 -23.06 -0.08
N ILE A 179 0.83 -22.28 -1.12
CA ILE A 179 -0.48 -21.67 -1.37
C ILE A 179 -0.84 -21.93 -2.83
N ASP A 180 -2.02 -22.52 -3.07
CA ASP A 180 -2.50 -22.92 -4.39
C ASP A 180 -1.47 -23.76 -5.19
N GLY A 181 -0.77 -24.66 -4.49
CA GLY A 181 0.26 -25.53 -5.10
C GLY A 181 1.59 -24.83 -5.44
N LYS A 182 1.79 -23.59 -5.01
CA LYS A 182 3.02 -22.83 -5.23
C LYS A 182 3.66 -22.39 -3.91
N MET A 183 4.98 -22.55 -3.80
CA MET A 183 5.74 -22.01 -2.67
C MET A 183 5.84 -20.50 -2.80
N ARG A 184 5.32 -19.78 -1.80
CA ARG A 184 5.34 -18.31 -1.73
C ARG A 184 6.11 -17.84 -0.51
N GLN A 185 6.96 -16.84 -0.70
CA GLN A 185 7.62 -16.14 0.40
C GLN A 185 6.62 -15.15 1.01
N LEU A 186 6.51 -15.12 2.33
CA LEU A 186 5.66 -14.17 3.04
C LEU A 186 6.52 -13.33 3.97
N GLY A 187 6.04 -12.13 4.32
CA GLY A 187 6.73 -11.18 5.17
C GLY A 187 7.18 -9.92 4.44
N SER A 188 7.94 -9.08 5.13
CA SER A 188 8.46 -7.83 4.56
C SER A 188 9.84 -8.01 3.95
N TYR A 189 10.02 -7.45 2.75
CA TYR A 189 11.24 -7.52 1.98
C TYR A 189 11.59 -6.17 1.36
N HIS A 190 12.86 -6.04 1.03
CA HIS A 190 13.41 -4.93 0.28
C HIS A 190 13.78 -5.42 -1.12
N GLN A 191 13.09 -4.92 -2.14
CA GLN A 191 13.47 -5.13 -3.52
C GLN A 191 14.54 -4.09 -3.91
N CYS A 192 15.79 -4.53 -3.97
CA CYS A 192 16.96 -3.69 -4.21
C CYS A 192 17.31 -3.68 -5.70
N TYR A 193 17.44 -2.49 -6.27
CA TYR A 193 17.84 -2.28 -7.67
C TYR A 193 19.25 -1.70 -7.71
N ARG A 194 20.19 -2.41 -8.34
CA ARG A 194 21.58 -1.97 -8.46
C ARG A 194 22.00 -1.78 -9.91
N ILE A 195 22.70 -0.68 -10.18
CA ILE A 195 23.37 -0.41 -11.46
C ILE A 195 24.87 -0.31 -11.16
N ASP A 196 25.67 -1.12 -11.84
CA ASP A 196 27.12 -1.21 -11.65
C ASP A 196 27.54 -1.45 -10.19
N GLY A 197 26.70 -2.21 -9.47
CA GLY A 197 26.90 -2.53 -8.05
C GLY A 197 26.45 -1.44 -7.07
N LYS A 198 26.04 -0.25 -7.53
CA LYS A 198 25.48 0.81 -6.68
C LYS A 198 23.97 0.62 -6.52
N LEU A 199 23.46 0.62 -5.30
CA LEU A 199 22.02 0.67 -5.01
C LEU A 199 21.43 2.03 -5.46
N VAL A 200 20.54 1.97 -6.46
CA VAL A 200 19.91 3.16 -7.07
C VAL A 200 18.43 3.27 -6.77
N ALA A 201 17.77 2.16 -6.40
CA ALA A 201 16.38 2.19 -5.94
C ALA A 201 16.10 1.04 -4.96
N LEU A 202 15.07 1.23 -4.15
CA LEU A 202 14.64 0.28 -3.12
C LEU A 202 13.11 0.34 -2.99
N GLY A 203 12.46 -0.77 -3.35
CA GLY A 203 11.04 -1.00 -3.05
C GLY A 203 10.90 -1.70 -1.70
N VAL A 204 10.04 -1.18 -0.82
CA VAL A 204 9.67 -1.81 0.44
C VAL A 204 8.34 -2.52 0.22
N LEU A 205 8.35 -3.86 0.33
CA LEU A 205 7.25 -4.71 -0.05
C LEU A 205 6.79 -5.58 1.12
N ASP A 206 5.47 -5.73 1.25
CA ASP A 206 4.89 -6.82 2.02
C ASP A 206 4.38 -7.91 1.09
N LEU A 207 4.96 -9.09 1.21
CA LEU A 207 4.50 -10.29 0.51
C LEU A 207 3.52 -11.03 1.42
N LEU A 208 2.26 -11.05 0.99
CA LEU A 208 1.12 -11.63 1.72
C LEU A 208 0.52 -12.77 0.91
N PRO A 209 -0.34 -13.62 1.50
CA PRO A 209 -0.80 -14.84 0.84
C PRO A 209 -1.32 -14.66 -0.58
N GLN A 210 -2.02 -13.55 -0.86
CA GLN A 210 -2.59 -13.26 -2.17
C GLN A 210 -1.93 -12.08 -2.89
N CYS A 211 -1.02 -11.32 -2.26
CA CYS A 211 -0.56 -10.08 -2.87
C CYS A 211 0.88 -9.68 -2.58
N VAL A 212 1.42 -8.89 -3.52
CA VAL A 212 2.57 -8.02 -3.31
C VAL A 212 2.03 -6.63 -2.98
N SER A 213 2.31 -6.12 -1.78
CA SER A 213 1.88 -4.79 -1.34
C SER A 213 3.05 -3.81 -1.38
N ALA A 214 2.94 -2.78 -2.21
CA ALA A 214 3.92 -1.71 -2.33
C ALA A 214 3.76 -0.73 -1.16
N VAL A 215 4.67 -0.79 -0.19
CA VAL A 215 4.64 0.03 1.02
C VAL A 215 5.31 1.38 0.77
N TYR A 216 6.52 1.35 0.21
CA TYR A 216 7.31 2.55 -0.05
C TYR A 216 8.28 2.31 -1.22
N LEU A 217 8.62 3.36 -1.95
CA LEU A 217 9.67 3.33 -2.96
C LEU A 217 10.56 4.54 -2.77
N MET A 218 11.87 4.29 -2.78
CA MET A 218 12.88 5.35 -2.81
C MET A 218 13.90 5.06 -3.92
N TYR A 219 14.50 6.12 -4.44
CA TYR A 219 15.49 6.03 -5.49
C TYR A 219 16.50 7.18 -5.39
N HIS A 220 17.69 6.96 -5.93
CA HIS A 220 18.78 7.93 -5.91
C HIS A 220 18.60 8.98 -7.00
N GLU A 221 19.12 10.19 -6.79
CA GLU A 221 19.04 11.29 -7.76
C GLU A 221 19.59 10.95 -9.15
N ASP A 222 20.68 10.18 -9.22
CA ASP A 222 21.27 9.61 -10.45
C ASP A 222 20.26 8.93 -11.40
N VAL A 223 19.14 8.41 -10.89
CA VAL A 223 18.15 7.71 -11.70
C VAL A 223 16.83 8.47 -11.90
N HIS A 224 16.79 9.76 -11.55
CA HIS A 224 15.60 10.61 -11.72
C HIS A 224 15.04 10.63 -13.15
N SER A 225 15.92 10.57 -14.16
CA SER A 225 15.55 10.56 -15.58
C SER A 225 14.91 9.25 -16.06
N HIS A 226 14.93 8.19 -15.26
CA HIS A 226 14.48 6.85 -15.65
C HIS A 226 13.07 6.49 -15.18
N GLU A 227 12.36 7.41 -14.51
CA GLU A 227 10.99 7.19 -14.02
C GLU A 227 10.85 5.90 -13.17
N PHE A 228 11.74 5.72 -12.19
CA PHE A 228 11.82 4.50 -11.37
C PHE A 228 10.51 4.12 -10.66
N GLY A 229 9.62 5.09 -10.40
CA GLY A 229 8.25 4.80 -9.95
C GLY A 229 7.50 3.83 -10.86
N LYS A 230 7.63 3.98 -12.18
CA LYS A 230 7.01 3.09 -13.16
C LYS A 230 7.76 1.77 -13.28
N LEU A 231 9.10 1.82 -13.31
CA LEU A 231 9.94 0.61 -13.41
C LEU A 231 9.72 -0.33 -12.21
N SER A 232 9.72 0.21 -10.99
CA SER A 232 9.49 -0.56 -9.76
C SER A 232 8.12 -1.22 -9.78
N ALA A 233 7.05 -0.46 -10.04
CA ALA A 233 5.71 -1.01 -10.11
C ALA A 233 5.57 -2.13 -11.17
N LEU A 234 6.18 -1.97 -12.36
CA LEU A 234 6.15 -3.01 -13.38
C LEU A 234 6.92 -4.27 -12.93
N ARG A 235 8.05 -4.12 -12.26
CA ARG A 235 8.81 -5.25 -11.71
C ARG A 235 8.12 -5.91 -10.52
N GLU A 236 7.40 -5.16 -9.68
CA GLU A 236 6.58 -5.68 -8.58
C GLU A 236 5.37 -6.46 -9.08
N ILE A 237 4.71 -6.00 -10.15
CA ILE A 237 3.65 -6.75 -10.83
C ILE A 237 4.21 -8.03 -11.44
N ALA A 238 5.40 -7.96 -12.06
CA ALA A 238 6.09 -9.14 -12.57
C ALA A 238 6.44 -10.13 -11.46
N LEU A 239 6.96 -9.65 -10.32
CA LEU A 239 7.20 -10.44 -9.12
C LEU A 239 5.92 -11.15 -8.66
N ALA A 240 4.78 -10.44 -8.66
CA ALA A 240 3.48 -11.01 -8.33
C ALA A 240 3.12 -12.17 -9.26
N GLN A 241 3.20 -11.97 -10.58
CA GLN A 241 2.96 -13.01 -11.60
C GLN A 241 3.91 -14.21 -11.45
N GLU A 242 5.21 -13.95 -11.38
CA GLU A 242 6.30 -14.94 -11.29
C GLU A 242 6.14 -15.86 -10.08
N HIS A 243 5.69 -15.33 -8.95
CA HIS A 243 5.59 -16.06 -7.68
C HIS A 243 4.15 -16.46 -7.33
N GLY A 244 3.18 -16.12 -8.18
CA GLY A 244 1.78 -16.53 -8.06
C GLY A 244 0.99 -15.76 -7.02
N TYR A 245 1.38 -14.52 -6.73
CA TYR A 245 0.52 -13.60 -5.99
C TYR A 245 -0.52 -13.03 -6.96
N GLN A 246 -1.80 -13.21 -6.63
CA GLN A 246 -2.89 -12.78 -7.49
C GLN A 246 -2.93 -11.26 -7.66
N TYR A 247 -2.62 -10.49 -6.61
CA TYR A 247 -2.81 -9.04 -6.64
C TYR A 247 -1.52 -8.26 -6.41
N TRP A 248 -1.44 -7.09 -7.04
CA TRP A 248 -0.50 -6.04 -6.66
C TRP A 248 -1.28 -4.87 -6.03
N TYR A 249 -0.92 -4.50 -4.80
CA TYR A 249 -1.53 -3.37 -4.08
C TYR A 249 -0.61 -2.17 -4.19
N ALA A 250 -1.10 -1.10 -4.82
CA ALA A 250 -0.33 0.14 -5.02
C ALA A 250 -0.38 1.09 -3.80
N GLY A 251 -0.89 0.63 -2.66
CA GLY A 251 -1.15 1.44 -1.48
C GLY A 251 -2.46 2.22 -1.59
N PHE A 252 -2.46 3.48 -1.16
CA PHE A 252 -3.61 4.37 -1.30
C PHE A 252 -3.62 5.08 -2.66
N TYR A 253 -4.81 5.51 -3.07
CA TYR A 253 -5.11 6.44 -4.13
C TYR A 253 -5.90 7.62 -3.54
N ILE A 254 -5.40 8.83 -3.76
CA ILE A 254 -6.06 10.07 -3.36
C ILE A 254 -6.40 10.83 -4.65
N HIS A 255 -7.70 10.95 -4.95
CA HIS A 255 -8.17 11.48 -6.23
C HIS A 255 -7.74 12.94 -6.48
N SER A 256 -7.78 13.77 -5.44
CA SER A 256 -7.33 15.16 -5.48
C SER A 256 -5.81 15.34 -5.57
N CYS A 257 -5.02 14.28 -5.37
CA CYS A 257 -3.55 14.35 -5.36
C CYS A 257 -2.96 14.09 -6.75
N VAL A 258 -2.42 15.14 -7.38
CA VAL A 258 -1.79 15.05 -8.71
C VAL A 258 -0.67 14.01 -8.75
N LYS A 259 0.15 13.90 -7.69
CA LYS A 259 1.25 12.93 -7.58
C LYS A 259 0.77 11.47 -7.55
N MET A 260 -0.52 11.22 -7.32
CA MET A 260 -1.08 9.86 -7.21
C MET A 260 -1.95 9.47 -8.41
N LYS A 261 -2.23 10.40 -9.33
CA LYS A 261 -3.04 10.14 -10.53
C LYS A 261 -2.50 8.98 -11.37
N TYR A 262 -1.18 8.84 -11.47
CA TYR A 262 -0.52 7.80 -12.27
C TYR A 262 -0.90 6.37 -11.83
N LYS A 263 -1.32 6.15 -10.58
CA LYS A 263 -1.67 4.80 -10.10
C LYS A 263 -2.91 4.22 -10.80
N ARG A 264 -3.80 5.07 -11.34
CA ARG A 264 -4.94 4.62 -12.15
C ARG A 264 -4.51 4.04 -13.49
N ASP A 265 -3.34 4.42 -14.00
CA ASP A 265 -2.88 4.05 -15.35
C ASP A 265 -2.41 2.58 -15.42
N TYR A 266 -2.40 1.87 -14.29
CA TYR A 266 -2.17 0.44 -14.23
C TYR A 266 -3.50 -0.28 -14.30
N SER A 267 -3.80 -0.90 -15.44
CA SER A 267 -5.13 -1.44 -15.74
C SER A 267 -5.13 -2.97 -15.90
N PRO A 268 -6.21 -3.66 -15.50
CA PRO A 268 -7.39 -3.14 -14.80
C PRO A 268 -7.09 -2.81 -13.33
N GLN A 269 -7.54 -1.66 -12.84
CA GLN A 269 -7.39 -1.23 -11.44
C GLN A 269 -8.72 -1.35 -10.71
N TYR A 270 -8.68 -1.64 -9.42
CA TYR A 270 -9.86 -1.71 -8.56
C TYR A 270 -9.69 -0.83 -7.32
N ILE A 271 -10.76 -0.17 -6.90
CA ILE A 271 -10.86 0.56 -5.64
C ILE A 271 -11.64 -0.32 -4.65
N LEU A 272 -11.16 -0.36 -3.40
CA LEU A 272 -11.90 -0.94 -2.28
C LEU A 272 -12.99 0.04 -1.84
N ASP A 273 -14.24 -0.43 -1.83
CA ASP A 273 -15.34 0.31 -1.23
C ASP A 273 -15.10 0.47 0.28
N PRO A 274 -15.13 1.70 0.82
CA PRO A 274 -14.80 1.95 2.22
C PRO A 274 -15.86 1.48 3.22
N GLU A 275 -17.09 1.20 2.79
CA GLU A 275 -18.21 0.76 3.65
C GLU A 275 -18.47 -0.73 3.50
N LEU A 276 -18.52 -1.21 2.26
CA LEU A 276 -18.91 -2.57 1.92
C LEU A 276 -17.72 -3.53 1.82
N TYR A 277 -16.50 -3.01 1.72
CA TYR A 277 -15.27 -3.77 1.48
C TYR A 277 -15.31 -4.67 0.23
N THR A 278 -16.09 -4.27 -0.77
CA THR A 278 -16.14 -4.85 -2.11
C THR A 278 -15.13 -4.17 -3.03
N TRP A 279 -14.74 -4.83 -4.11
CA TRP A 279 -13.79 -4.29 -5.09
C TRP A 279 -14.52 -3.78 -6.33
N ILE A 280 -14.44 -2.47 -6.56
CA ILE A 280 -15.09 -1.77 -7.65
C ILE A 280 -14.07 -1.55 -8.77
N LEU A 281 -14.45 -1.84 -10.01
CA LEU A 281 -13.60 -1.52 -11.16
C LEU A 281 -13.37 -0.01 -11.24
N PHE A 282 -12.11 0.42 -11.29
CA PHE A 282 -11.75 1.82 -11.38
C PHE A 282 -11.74 2.28 -12.84
N ASP A 283 -12.93 2.38 -13.42
CA ASP A 283 -13.18 2.84 -14.78
C ASP A 283 -13.56 4.33 -14.83
N ASP A 284 -13.89 4.82 -16.03
CA ASP A 284 -14.28 6.22 -16.24
C ASP A 284 -15.63 6.57 -15.59
N LYS A 285 -16.51 5.58 -15.35
CA LYS A 285 -17.77 5.80 -14.64
C LYS A 285 -17.50 6.11 -13.17
N LEU A 286 -16.63 5.33 -12.51
CA LEU A 286 -16.23 5.60 -11.13
C LEU A 286 -15.46 6.92 -11.04
N LEU A 287 -14.55 7.19 -11.99
CA LEU A 287 -13.82 8.46 -12.02
C LEU A 287 -14.77 9.66 -12.02
N LYS A 288 -15.78 9.66 -12.88
CA LYS A 288 -16.76 10.75 -12.95
C LYS A 288 -17.46 10.98 -11.60
N LYS A 289 -17.80 9.90 -10.89
CA LYS A 289 -18.37 10.02 -9.53
C LYS A 289 -17.38 10.67 -8.54
N MET A 290 -16.09 10.34 -8.64
CA MET A 290 -15.04 10.94 -7.80
C MET A 290 -14.74 12.40 -8.16
N ASP A 291 -14.94 12.80 -9.42
CA ASP A 291 -14.84 14.21 -9.84
C ASP A 291 -16.01 15.04 -9.26
N GLU A 292 -17.19 14.45 -9.13
CA GLU A 292 -18.41 15.10 -8.64
C GLU A 292 -18.54 15.12 -7.11
N ARG A 293 -17.91 14.18 -6.40
CA ARG A 293 -18.09 13.97 -4.96
C ARG A 293 -16.74 13.78 -4.27
N LYS A 294 -16.57 14.41 -3.10
CA LYS A 294 -15.40 14.21 -2.23
C LYS A 294 -15.22 12.71 -1.90
N TYR A 295 -16.31 12.06 -1.50
CA TYR A 295 -16.36 10.68 -1.01
C TYR A 295 -17.35 9.84 -1.83
N VAL A 296 -17.00 8.59 -2.13
CA VAL A 296 -17.73 7.67 -3.00
C VAL A 296 -17.77 6.29 -2.37
N THR A 297 -18.96 5.70 -2.35
CA THR A 297 -19.25 4.30 -1.98
C THR A 297 -20.40 3.79 -2.86
N GLU A 298 -20.51 2.47 -3.02
CA GLU A 298 -21.65 1.80 -3.68
C GLU A 298 -22.92 1.79 -2.83
N ASN A 299 -22.82 2.01 -1.51
CA ASN A 299 -23.97 1.99 -0.60
C ASN A 299 -24.89 3.23 -0.77
N GLN A 300 -24.38 4.29 -1.39
CA GLN A 300 -25.18 5.47 -1.71
C GLN A 300 -26.01 5.20 -2.98
N GLU A 301 -27.30 4.91 -2.81
CA GLU A 301 -28.28 5.10 -3.88
C GLU A 301 -28.13 6.53 -4.43
N ASP A 302 -28.24 6.72 -5.75
CA ASP A 302 -28.08 8.01 -6.45
C ASP A 302 -29.19 9.03 -6.09
N THR A 303 -29.34 9.38 -4.82
CA THR A 303 -30.15 10.49 -4.33
C THR A 303 -29.26 11.74 -4.22
N LEU A 304 -29.16 12.45 -5.33
CA LEU A 304 -28.48 13.75 -5.45
C LEU A 304 -29.12 14.80 -4.52
N PRO A 305 -28.31 15.70 -3.96
CA PRO A 305 -28.48 17.11 -4.27
C PRO A 305 -27.37 17.51 -5.23
N THR A 306 -27.77 17.89 -6.44
CA THR A 306 -26.88 18.45 -7.45
C THR A 306 -26.20 19.69 -6.88
N LEU A 307 -24.87 19.68 -6.74
CA LEU A 307 -24.12 20.93 -6.59
C LEU A 307 -24.34 21.74 -7.89
N ALA A 308 -25.12 22.80 -7.80
CA ALA A 308 -25.39 23.68 -8.93
C ALA A 308 -24.08 24.35 -9.41
N PRO A 309 -23.89 24.54 -10.73
CA PRO A 309 -22.70 25.19 -11.25
C PRO A 309 -22.69 26.67 -10.86
N GLN A 310 -21.66 27.10 -10.12
CA GLN A 310 -21.43 28.51 -9.83
C GLN A 310 -21.01 29.23 -11.12
N GLN A 311 -21.82 30.21 -11.54
CA GLN A 311 -21.45 31.16 -12.58
C GLN A 311 -20.36 32.11 -12.08
N PRO A 312 -19.45 32.57 -12.95
CA PRO A 312 -18.47 33.59 -12.57
C PRO A 312 -19.18 34.95 -12.50
N GLN A 313 -19.35 35.49 -11.30
CA GLN A 313 -19.74 36.89 -11.11
C GLN A 313 -18.58 37.65 -10.49
N ASP A 314 -17.99 38.53 -11.30
CA ASP A 314 -17.11 39.62 -10.87
C ASP A 314 -17.93 40.61 -10.03
N SER A 315 -17.62 40.73 -8.73
CA SER A 315 -17.90 41.91 -7.88
C SER A 315 -17.19 41.79 -6.51
N PRO A 316 -16.86 42.91 -5.87
CA PRO A 316 -15.69 43.01 -5.00
C PRO A 316 -15.89 42.46 -3.59
N ARG A 317 -14.79 41.94 -3.04
CA ARG A 317 -14.56 41.47 -1.66
C ARG A 317 -15.47 42.15 -0.62
N ALA A 318 -16.36 41.34 -0.04
CA ALA A 318 -16.80 41.50 1.34
C ALA A 318 -16.31 40.27 2.11
N SER A 319 -15.49 40.51 3.13
CA SER A 319 -15.04 39.51 4.09
C SER A 319 -16.22 39.06 4.94
N THR A 320 -16.67 37.83 4.71
CA THR A 320 -17.46 37.09 5.69
C THR A 320 -16.63 35.87 6.07
N ASP A 321 -15.89 36.01 7.17
CA ASP A 321 -15.46 34.88 7.99
C ASP A 321 -16.73 34.16 8.45
N SER A 322 -17.08 33.06 7.81
CA SER A 322 -17.85 32.01 8.44
C SER A 322 -16.89 30.88 8.72
N ASP A 323 -16.32 30.91 9.92
CA ASP A 323 -15.72 29.75 10.57
C ASP A 323 -16.81 28.67 10.67
N ASP A 324 -16.93 27.82 9.64
CA ASP A 324 -17.54 26.50 9.82
C ASP A 324 -16.57 25.72 10.72
N GLU A 325 -16.80 25.79 12.03
CA GLU A 325 -16.12 24.95 13.02
C GLU A 325 -16.26 23.49 12.58
N VAL A 326 -15.16 22.90 12.10
CA VAL A 326 -15.10 21.45 11.89
C VAL A 326 -15.32 20.82 13.25
N GLU A 327 -16.51 20.24 13.46
CA GLU A 327 -16.88 19.57 14.69
C GLU A 327 -15.87 18.45 14.95
N VAL A 328 -14.91 18.70 15.85
CA VAL A 328 -13.83 17.75 16.13
C VAL A 328 -14.48 16.52 16.75
N PRO A 329 -14.33 15.31 16.18
CA PRO A 329 -14.94 14.11 16.73
C PRO A 329 -14.54 13.97 18.20
N ASN A 330 -15.52 13.92 19.10
CA ASN A 330 -15.26 13.81 20.53
C ASN A 330 -14.47 12.50 20.78
N PRO A 331 -13.18 12.59 21.17
CA PRO A 331 -12.34 11.41 21.32
C PRO A 331 -12.75 10.55 22.52
N SER A 332 -13.70 11.01 23.33
CA SER A 332 -14.30 10.28 24.44
C SER A 332 -15.53 9.44 24.05
N LEU A 333 -16.04 9.56 22.81
CA LEU A 333 -17.13 8.71 22.31
C LEU A 333 -16.57 7.46 21.63
N PRO A 334 -17.23 6.29 21.73
CA PRO A 334 -16.80 5.10 21.01
C PRO A 334 -16.67 5.29 19.50
N VAL A 335 -15.73 4.57 18.87
CA VAL A 335 -15.43 4.72 17.43
C VAL A 335 -16.65 4.52 16.51
N TRP A 336 -17.61 3.65 16.86
CA TRP A 336 -18.83 3.43 16.07
C TRP A 336 -19.81 4.61 16.09
N GLU A 337 -19.68 5.53 17.04
CA GLU A 337 -20.48 6.77 17.06
C GLU A 337 -19.86 7.87 16.19
N ARG A 338 -18.61 7.70 15.76
CA ARG A 338 -17.85 8.71 15.00
C ARG A 338 -18.12 8.68 13.49
N SER A 339 -19.13 7.92 13.04
CA SER A 339 -19.54 7.82 11.62
C SER A 339 -18.42 7.43 10.63
N MET A 340 -17.35 6.79 11.11
CA MET A 340 -16.24 6.36 10.27
C MET A 340 -16.68 5.18 9.36
N PRO A 341 -16.37 5.20 8.04
CA PRO A 341 -16.81 4.17 7.12
C PRO A 341 -16.35 2.73 7.42
N GLY A 342 -17.28 1.79 7.29
CA GLY A 342 -17.03 0.34 7.34
C GLY A 342 -16.77 -0.22 8.75
N LEU A 343 -17.09 0.54 9.79
CA LEU A 343 -17.08 0.08 11.18
C LEU A 343 -18.31 -0.76 11.50
N LEU A 344 -18.18 -1.72 12.42
CA LEU A 344 -19.34 -2.41 12.98
C LEU A 344 -20.10 -1.47 13.90
N THR A 345 -21.44 -1.48 13.82
CA THR A 345 -22.28 -0.78 14.79
C THR A 345 -22.22 -1.48 16.14
N ARG A 346 -22.69 -0.78 17.18
CA ARG A 346 -22.84 -1.33 18.52
C ARG A 346 -23.66 -2.63 18.53
N GLU A 347 -24.77 -2.64 17.82
CA GLU A 347 -25.68 -3.79 17.71
C GLU A 347 -25.01 -4.95 16.99
N GLU A 348 -24.26 -4.67 15.93
CA GLU A 348 -23.53 -5.69 15.19
C GLU A 348 -22.42 -6.33 16.03
N ILE A 349 -21.68 -5.54 16.82
CA ILE A 349 -20.67 -6.07 17.75
C ILE A 349 -21.33 -7.04 18.72
N LEU A 350 -22.40 -6.61 19.41
CA LEU A 350 -23.10 -7.42 20.39
C LEU A 350 -23.75 -8.67 19.80
N ALA A 351 -24.17 -8.63 18.53
CA ALA A 351 -24.83 -9.74 17.86
C ALA A 351 -23.86 -10.74 17.22
N GLN A 352 -22.69 -10.29 16.75
CA GLN A 352 -21.82 -11.10 15.87
C GLN A 352 -20.48 -11.48 16.50
N VAL A 353 -20.09 -10.81 17.59
CA VAL A 353 -18.79 -10.99 18.23
C VAL A 353 -18.97 -11.39 19.70
N ASP A 354 -18.40 -12.53 20.03
CA ASP A 354 -18.26 -12.99 21.40
C ASP A 354 -17.09 -12.27 22.06
N LEU A 355 -17.38 -11.15 22.73
CA LEU A 355 -16.35 -10.35 23.39
C LEU A 355 -15.73 -11.09 24.58
N ASP A 356 -16.47 -11.99 25.23
CA ASP A 356 -16.05 -12.69 26.44
C ASP A 356 -14.89 -13.66 26.17
N HIS A 357 -14.90 -14.28 24.99
CA HIS A 357 -13.89 -15.26 24.58
C HIS A 357 -12.83 -14.69 23.63
N ILE A 358 -12.68 -13.36 23.58
CA ILE A 358 -11.53 -12.73 22.90
C ILE A 358 -10.25 -13.14 23.61
N LYS A 359 -9.27 -13.61 22.82
CA LYS A 359 -7.99 -14.08 23.33
C LYS A 359 -7.12 -12.92 23.78
N LEU A 360 -6.56 -13.08 24.97
CA LEU A 360 -5.64 -12.16 25.59
C LEU A 360 -4.33 -12.87 25.91
N ARG A 361 -3.25 -12.10 25.96
CA ARG A 361 -1.96 -12.55 26.45
C ARG A 361 -1.39 -11.52 27.41
N LEU A 362 -1.24 -11.92 28.66
CA LEU A 362 -0.61 -11.16 29.73
C LEU A 362 0.76 -11.76 30.01
N ARG A 363 1.82 -11.08 29.57
CA ARG A 363 3.19 -11.64 29.56
C ARG A 363 3.22 -12.97 28.79
N ASP A 364 3.40 -14.09 29.47
CA ASP A 364 3.47 -15.44 28.90
C ASP A 364 2.23 -16.29 29.22
N ILE A 365 1.17 -15.67 29.76
CA ILE A 365 -0.08 -16.35 30.13
C ILE A 365 -1.15 -16.01 29.10
N ASP A 366 -1.73 -17.03 28.49
CA ASP A 366 -2.91 -16.92 27.64
C ASP A 366 -4.18 -16.93 28.50
N ALA A 367 -5.11 -16.02 28.21
CA ALA A 367 -6.37 -15.85 28.92
C ALA A 367 -7.48 -15.44 27.94
N GLU A 368 -8.71 -15.47 28.42
CA GLU A 368 -9.88 -14.93 27.73
C GLU A 368 -10.40 -13.69 28.47
N ALA A 369 -11.08 -12.81 27.74
CA ALA A 369 -11.51 -11.52 28.28
C ALA A 369 -12.41 -11.64 29.52
N CYS A 370 -13.30 -12.64 29.54
CA CYS A 370 -14.17 -12.95 30.69
C CYS A 370 -13.41 -13.35 31.96
N GLN A 371 -12.14 -13.73 31.86
CA GLN A 371 -11.32 -14.09 33.01
C GLN A 371 -10.71 -12.87 33.72
N LEU A 372 -10.89 -11.67 33.18
CA LEU A 372 -10.34 -10.46 33.74
C LEU A 372 -11.21 -9.87 34.85
N VAL A 373 -10.54 -9.37 35.88
CA VAL A 373 -11.19 -8.62 36.96
C VAL A 373 -11.86 -7.37 36.38
N ARG A 374 -13.15 -7.18 36.70
CA ARG A 374 -14.03 -6.11 36.21
C ARG A 374 -14.50 -6.25 34.75
N TRP A 375 -14.28 -7.38 34.09
CA TRP A 375 -14.83 -7.62 32.76
C TRP A 375 -16.35 -7.50 32.75
N ASP A 376 -17.04 -8.25 33.60
CA ASP A 376 -18.52 -8.27 33.65
C ASP A 376 -19.13 -6.91 34.00
N THR A 377 -18.45 -6.14 34.85
CA THR A 377 -18.88 -4.80 35.26
C THR A 377 -18.52 -3.70 34.26
N GLY A 378 -17.67 -3.99 33.25
CA GLY A 378 -17.28 -3.05 32.22
C GLY A 378 -18.36 -2.87 31.16
N SER A 379 -18.48 -1.65 30.63
CA SER A 379 -19.39 -1.31 29.52
C SER A 379 -18.63 -1.22 28.21
N ILE A 380 -19.23 -1.69 27.11
CA ILE A 380 -18.68 -1.46 25.77
C ILE A 380 -18.69 0.02 25.39
N ASP A 381 -19.57 0.81 26.00
CA ASP A 381 -19.75 2.23 25.71
C ASP A 381 -18.72 3.11 26.46
N ASP A 382 -17.96 2.52 27.40
CA ASP A 382 -16.87 3.19 28.11
C ASP A 382 -15.53 2.86 27.45
N ILE A 383 -15.02 3.78 26.63
CA ILE A 383 -13.75 3.63 25.91
C ILE A 383 -12.51 3.53 26.81
N TYR A 384 -12.65 3.88 28.10
CA TYR A 384 -11.57 3.74 29.08
C TYR A 384 -11.61 2.39 29.80
N SER A 385 -12.73 1.67 29.69
CA SER A 385 -12.82 0.28 30.14
C SER A 385 -12.14 -0.64 29.15
N LEU A 386 -11.62 -1.77 29.64
CA LEU A 386 -11.03 -2.76 28.73
C LEU A 386 -12.05 -3.36 27.77
N LYS A 387 -13.30 -3.52 28.20
CA LYS A 387 -14.38 -4.01 27.35
C LYS A 387 -14.66 -3.03 26.20
N GLY A 388 -14.72 -1.73 26.48
CA GLY A 388 -14.87 -0.69 25.46
C GLY A 388 -13.66 -0.61 24.53
N MET A 389 -12.44 -0.63 25.05
CA MET A 389 -11.23 -0.66 24.21
C MET A 389 -11.23 -1.88 23.28
N ILE A 390 -11.60 -3.07 23.78
CA ILE A 390 -11.71 -4.28 22.96
C ILE A 390 -12.78 -4.12 21.87
N ALA A 391 -13.97 -3.65 22.26
CA ALA A 391 -15.06 -3.39 21.33
C ALA A 391 -14.66 -2.37 20.23
N GLU A 392 -13.91 -1.31 20.56
CA GLU A 392 -13.47 -0.30 19.58
C GLU A 392 -12.59 -0.91 18.48
N LEU A 393 -11.58 -1.69 18.86
CA LEU A 393 -10.74 -2.34 17.86
C LEU A 393 -11.54 -3.40 17.09
N VAL A 394 -12.41 -4.18 17.75
CA VAL A 394 -13.31 -5.16 17.10
C VAL A 394 -14.17 -4.48 16.03
N SER A 395 -14.72 -3.31 16.32
CA SER A 395 -15.47 -2.51 15.35
C SER A 395 -14.62 -2.16 14.12
N ALA A 396 -13.39 -1.70 14.34
CA ALA A 396 -12.49 -1.25 13.28
C ALA A 396 -11.89 -2.38 12.42
N VAL A 397 -11.63 -3.54 13.03
CA VAL A 397 -11.03 -4.71 12.37
C VAL A 397 -12.06 -5.66 11.77
N GLY A 398 -13.32 -5.62 12.21
CA GLY A 398 -14.40 -6.49 11.74
C GLY A 398 -14.44 -7.87 12.42
N VAL A 399 -15.58 -8.54 12.24
CA VAL A 399 -15.95 -9.79 12.93
C VAL A 399 -14.96 -10.93 12.71
N GLU A 400 -14.55 -11.18 11.47
CA GLU A 400 -13.69 -12.33 11.14
C GLU A 400 -12.31 -12.16 11.77
N LEU A 401 -11.68 -11.00 11.57
CA LEU A 401 -10.37 -10.72 12.14
C LEU A 401 -10.42 -10.63 13.67
N ALA A 402 -11.51 -10.12 14.24
CA ALA A 402 -11.71 -10.05 15.70
C ALA A 402 -11.53 -11.41 16.39
N ARG A 403 -11.88 -12.51 15.72
CA ARG A 403 -11.77 -13.86 16.28
C ARG A 403 -10.35 -14.41 16.27
N GLU A 404 -9.47 -13.87 15.43
CA GLU A 404 -8.09 -14.34 15.27
C GLU A 404 -7.07 -13.53 16.08
N MET A 405 -7.45 -12.34 16.55
CA MET A 405 -6.55 -11.47 17.28
C MET A 405 -6.29 -11.94 18.71
N VAL A 406 -5.05 -11.70 19.15
CA VAL A 406 -4.63 -11.88 20.53
C VAL A 406 -4.22 -10.51 21.07
N TRP A 407 -4.91 -10.06 22.11
CA TRP A 407 -4.65 -8.77 22.74
C TRP A 407 -3.51 -8.89 23.74
N LEU A 408 -2.52 -8.02 23.60
CA LEU A 408 -1.39 -7.98 24.52
C LEU A 408 -1.68 -6.98 25.64
N LEU A 409 -1.82 -7.48 26.86
CA LEU A 409 -1.87 -6.66 28.07
C LEU A 409 -0.42 -6.51 28.58
N GLY A 410 0.11 -5.30 28.58
CA GLY A 410 1.52 -5.03 28.87
C GLY A 410 1.78 -3.65 29.43
#